data_AF-A0A941X858-F1
#
_entry.id   AF-A0A941X858-F1
#
_cell.length_a   1.000
_cell.length_b   1.000
_cell.length_c   1.000
_cell.angle_alpha   90.00
_cell.angle_beta   90.00
_cell.angle_gamma   90.00
#
_symmetry.space_group_name_H-M   'P 1'
#
loop_
_entity.id
_entity.type
_entity.pdbx_description
1 polymer ?
#
loop_
_entity_poly.entity_id
_entity_poly.type
_entity_poly.pdbx_seq_one_letter_code
_entity_poly.pdbx_strand_id
1 'polypeptide(L)'
;MAIAIPLDRVQQVLAIRIGTALAHSGVGTHAAERLRHYRVGDDLSALCEALRDGLFRDLYAILGPQMRVSMPDGRTRRFRMEEFPLLADELLAVLFESLGTTGMPKDTLMAFAMTSGSLCAMRTLMQFYPLSSAEKALLERILRENAPQVSAASPNQPLF
;
A
#
# COMPACT_ATOMS: atom_id res chain seq x y z
N MET A 1 21.21 3.99 -10.96
CA MET A 1 20.67 5.28 -10.46
C MET A 1 19.83 4.98 -9.23
N ALA A 2 20.03 5.67 -8.11
CA ALA A 2 19.22 5.47 -6.91
C ALA A 2 17.88 6.20 -7.07
N ILE A 3 16.77 5.54 -6.73
CA ILE A 3 15.43 6.11 -6.80
C ILE A 3 15.26 7.05 -5.61
N ALA A 4 14.84 8.29 -5.87
CA ALA A 4 14.53 9.24 -4.81
C ALA A 4 13.15 8.88 -4.21
N ILE A 5 13.15 8.16 -3.10
CA ILE A 5 11.91 7.85 -2.35
C ILE A 5 11.72 8.89 -1.23
N PRO A 6 10.69 9.75 -1.31
CA PRO A 6 10.37 10.73 -0.28
C PRO A 6 9.84 10.04 0.99
N LEU A 7 10.53 10.24 2.12
CA LEU A 7 10.17 9.60 3.40
C LEU A 7 8.82 10.11 3.92
N ASP A 8 8.57 11.40 3.78
CA ASP A 8 7.31 12.05 4.12
C ASP A 8 6.12 11.40 3.43
N ARG A 9 6.27 11.04 2.14
CA ARG A 9 5.23 10.33 1.39
C ARG A 9 5.00 8.91 1.89
N VAL A 10 6.08 8.16 2.18
CA VAL A 10 5.99 6.82 2.78
C VAL A 10 5.26 6.89 4.12
N GLN A 11 5.64 7.83 4.98
CA GLN A 11 5.00 8.04 6.29
C GLN A 11 3.53 8.42 6.15
N GLN A 12 3.17 9.24 5.15
CA GLN A 12 1.78 9.61 4.89
C GLN A 12 0.93 8.39 4.51
N VAL A 13 1.43 7.53 3.61
CA VAL A 13 0.74 6.28 3.23
C VAL A 13 0.54 5.37 4.43
N LEU A 14 1.59 5.18 5.24
CA LEU A 14 1.52 4.36 6.44
C LEU A 14 0.53 4.93 7.47
N ALA A 15 0.55 6.24 7.71
CA ALA A 15 -0.24 6.88 8.75
C ALA A 15 -1.75 6.64 8.59
N ILE A 16 -2.25 6.48 7.36
CA ILE A 16 -3.66 6.18 7.07
C ILE A 16 -4.10 4.84 7.71
N ARG A 17 -3.19 3.86 7.80
CA ARG A 17 -3.53 2.49 8.25
C ARG A 17 -3.02 2.18 9.65
N ILE A 18 -1.83 2.67 10.01
CA ILE A 18 -1.18 2.36 11.30
C ILE A 18 -1.07 3.56 12.23
N GLY A 19 -1.54 4.73 11.81
CA GLY A 19 -1.47 5.96 12.60
C GLY A 19 -0.12 6.67 12.52
N THR A 20 -0.15 7.97 12.81
CA THR A 20 0.99 8.88 12.61
C THR A 20 2.20 8.49 13.46
N ALA A 21 2.00 8.14 14.73
CA ALA A 21 3.10 7.82 15.64
C ALA A 21 3.94 6.63 15.16
N LEU A 22 3.28 5.56 14.71
CA LEU A 22 3.98 4.38 14.17
C LEU A 22 4.59 4.66 12.80
N ALA A 23 3.90 5.41 11.94
CA ALA A 23 4.46 5.79 10.64
C ALA A 23 5.77 6.58 10.78
N HIS A 24 5.86 7.48 11.77
CA HIS A 24 7.05 8.30 12.04
C HIS A 24 8.09 7.60 12.93
N SER A 25 7.83 6.38 13.36
CA SER A 25 8.83 5.54 14.02
C SER A 25 9.83 4.98 12.99
N GLY A 26 10.65 3.99 13.40
CA GLY A 26 11.55 3.28 12.48
C GLY A 26 10.86 2.60 11.30
N VAL A 27 9.56 2.27 11.42
CA VAL A 27 8.77 1.59 10.37
C VAL A 27 8.83 2.36 9.04
N GLY A 28 8.60 3.68 9.07
CA GLY A 28 8.60 4.50 7.85
C GLY A 28 9.98 4.56 7.19
N THR A 29 11.03 4.68 8.01
CA THR A 29 12.42 4.71 7.52
C THR A 29 12.81 3.39 6.87
N HIS A 30 12.56 2.26 7.53
CA HIS A 30 12.88 0.94 6.97
C HIS A 30 12.09 0.63 5.69
N ALA A 31 10.82 1.02 5.63
CA ALA A 31 10.01 0.89 4.42
C ALA A 31 10.59 1.73 3.27
N ALA A 32 10.92 3.00 3.53
CA ALA A 32 11.52 3.88 2.54
C ALA A 32 12.88 3.34 2.04
N GLU A 33 13.73 2.87 2.96
CA GLU A 33 15.01 2.24 2.60
C GLU A 33 14.80 1.02 1.71
N ARG A 34 13.85 0.14 2.03
CA ARG A 34 13.57 -1.03 1.20
C ARG A 34 13.11 -0.64 -0.21
N LEU A 35 12.28 0.41 -0.36
CA LEU A 35 11.91 0.95 -1.67
C LEU A 35 13.10 1.55 -2.44
N ARG A 36 14.03 2.24 -1.77
CA ARG A 36 15.22 2.85 -2.41
C ARG A 36 16.19 1.82 -3.00
N HIS A 37 16.16 0.60 -2.47
CA HIS A 37 16.99 -0.50 -2.97
C HIS A 37 16.45 -1.10 -4.27
N TYR A 38 15.18 -0.85 -4.62
CA TYR A 38 14.62 -1.30 -5.90
C TYR A 38 15.43 -0.76 -7.08
N ARG A 39 15.58 -1.60 -8.09
CA ARG A 39 16.15 -1.29 -9.40
C ARG A 39 15.14 -1.64 -10.47
N VAL A 40 15.11 -0.83 -11.52
CA VAL A 40 14.25 -1.09 -12.68
C VAL A 40 14.62 -2.46 -13.25
N GLY A 41 13.63 -3.35 -13.35
CA GLY A 41 13.80 -4.74 -13.76
C GLY A 41 13.80 -5.74 -12.60
N ASP A 42 13.89 -5.28 -11.34
CA ASP A 42 13.69 -6.15 -10.18
C ASP A 42 12.23 -6.64 -10.11
N ASP A 43 12.04 -7.81 -9.53
CA ASP A 43 10.73 -8.41 -9.31
C ASP A 43 9.91 -7.62 -8.28
N LEU A 44 8.81 -7.02 -8.75
CA LEU A 44 7.88 -6.26 -7.92
C LEU A 44 7.15 -7.15 -6.89
N SER A 45 6.91 -8.42 -7.21
CA SER A 45 6.28 -9.36 -6.27
C SER A 45 7.20 -9.63 -5.10
N ALA A 46 8.49 -9.89 -5.38
CA ALA A 46 9.50 -10.06 -4.35
C ALA A 46 9.68 -8.80 -3.48
N LEU A 47 9.63 -7.61 -4.08
CA LEU A 47 9.64 -6.36 -3.32
C LEU A 47 8.41 -6.25 -2.40
N CYS A 48 7.20 -6.55 -2.91
CA CYS A 48 5.97 -6.50 -2.13
C CYS A 48 6.02 -7.45 -0.92
N GLU A 49 6.50 -8.68 -1.13
CA GLU A 49 6.72 -9.65 -0.05
C GLU A 49 7.73 -9.14 0.98
N ALA A 50 8.85 -8.59 0.52
CA ALA A 50 9.88 -8.05 1.40
C ALA A 50 9.36 -6.86 2.24
N LEU A 51 8.51 -6.01 1.66
CA LEU A 51 7.83 -4.92 2.37
C LEU A 51 6.88 -5.48 3.43
N ARG A 52 6.03 -6.44 3.06
CA ARG A 52 5.10 -7.11 3.96
C ARG A 52 5.81 -7.70 5.18
N ASP A 53 6.88 -8.46 4.94
CA ASP A 53 7.63 -9.15 5.98
C ASP A 53 8.41 -8.16 6.86
N GLY A 54 8.91 -7.08 6.27
CA GLY A 54 9.52 -5.97 7.00
C GLY A 54 8.52 -5.26 7.92
N LEU A 55 7.37 -4.89 7.39
CA LEU A 55 6.29 -4.26 8.15
C LEU A 55 5.85 -5.14 9.32
N PHE A 56 5.68 -6.45 9.10
CA PHE A 56 5.33 -7.38 10.17
C PHE A 56 6.35 -7.37 11.29
N ARG A 57 7.64 -7.50 10.94
CA ARG A 57 8.74 -7.50 11.91
C ARG A 57 8.77 -6.21 12.74
N ASP A 58 8.70 -5.05 12.08
CA ASP A 58 8.80 -3.76 12.74
C ASP A 58 7.58 -3.48 13.62
N LEU A 59 6.37 -3.75 13.13
CA LEU A 59 5.15 -3.56 13.93
C LEU A 59 5.11 -4.53 15.11
N TYR A 60 5.50 -5.78 14.92
CA TYR A 60 5.53 -6.76 16.01
C TYR A 60 6.56 -6.37 17.08
N ALA A 61 7.72 -5.84 16.69
CA ALA A 61 8.74 -5.37 17.62
C ALA A 61 8.24 -4.20 18.50
N ILE A 62 7.42 -3.31 17.94
CA ILE A 62 6.92 -2.12 18.66
C ILE A 62 5.65 -2.44 19.46
N LEU A 63 4.72 -3.20 18.88
CA LEU A 63 3.37 -3.41 19.42
C LEU A 63 3.19 -4.72 20.17
N GLY A 64 4.14 -5.65 19.99
CA GLY A 64 4.05 -6.99 20.51
C GLY A 64 2.84 -7.78 19.96
N PRO A 65 2.47 -8.88 20.62
CA PRO A 65 1.42 -9.80 20.16
C PRO A 65 0.04 -9.16 20.00
N GLN A 66 -0.22 -8.06 20.71
CA GLN A 66 -1.53 -7.41 20.67
C GLN A 66 -1.77 -6.67 19.35
N MET A 67 -0.72 -6.22 18.65
CA MET A 67 -0.80 -5.49 17.39
C MET A 67 -1.81 -4.33 17.43
N ARG A 68 -1.85 -3.59 18.55
CA ARG A 68 -2.80 -2.48 18.73
C ARG A 68 -2.19 -1.17 18.22
N VAL A 69 -2.80 -0.60 17.20
CA VAL A 69 -2.37 0.68 16.61
C VAL A 69 -3.26 1.81 17.10
N SER A 70 -2.66 2.96 17.41
CA SER A 70 -3.36 4.18 17.77
C SER A 70 -3.56 5.05 16.54
N MET A 71 -4.82 5.32 16.22
CA MET A 71 -5.22 6.13 15.07
C MET A 71 -5.23 7.62 15.42
N PRO A 72 -5.13 8.52 14.42
CA PRO A 72 -5.11 9.98 14.67
C PRO A 72 -6.39 10.52 15.34
N ASP A 73 -7.51 9.82 15.23
CA ASP A 73 -8.79 10.15 15.87
C ASP A 73 -8.85 9.72 17.36
N GLY A 74 -7.73 9.26 17.93
CA GLY A 74 -7.60 8.79 19.30
C GLY A 74 -8.10 7.35 19.52
N ARG A 75 -8.66 6.70 18.50
CA ARG A 75 -9.12 5.30 18.61
C ARG A 75 -7.94 4.37 18.55
N THR A 76 -8.03 3.27 19.30
CA THR A 76 -7.06 2.17 19.20
C THR A 76 -7.74 0.95 18.60
N ARG A 77 -7.15 0.35 17.58
CA ARG A 77 -7.68 -0.85 16.92
C ARG A 77 -6.61 -1.93 16.79
N ARG A 78 -7.03 -3.17 16.67
CA ARG A 78 -6.12 -4.28 16.33
C ARG A 78 -5.80 -4.23 14.83
N PHE A 79 -4.52 -4.20 14.49
CA PHE A 79 -4.02 -4.40 13.14
C PHE A 79 -3.94 -5.90 12.86
N ARG A 80 -4.57 -6.36 11.78
CA ARG A 80 -4.70 -7.79 11.48
C ARG A 80 -3.70 -8.25 10.42
N MET A 81 -3.51 -9.57 10.35
CA MET A 81 -2.57 -10.17 9.41
C MET A 81 -2.95 -9.90 7.95
N GLU A 82 -4.25 -9.85 7.65
CA GLU A 82 -4.76 -9.59 6.30
C GLU A 82 -4.50 -8.14 5.83
N GLU A 83 -4.14 -7.24 6.75
CA GLU A 83 -3.84 -5.85 6.41
C GLU A 83 -2.41 -5.64 5.94
N PHE A 84 -1.48 -6.57 6.21
CA PHE A 84 -0.08 -6.42 5.78
C PHE A 84 0.09 -6.45 4.27
N PRO A 85 -0.51 -7.40 3.50
CA PRO A 85 -0.43 -7.37 2.04
C PRO A 85 -1.00 -6.07 1.46
N LEU A 86 -2.12 -5.59 2.00
CA LEU A 86 -2.74 -4.33 1.56
C LEU A 86 -1.83 -3.13 1.84
N LEU A 87 -1.21 -3.07 3.02
CA LEU A 87 -0.32 -1.98 3.39
C LEU A 87 0.98 -2.00 2.55
N ALA A 88 1.52 -3.19 2.28
CA ALA A 88 2.67 -3.35 1.39
C ALA A 88 2.34 -2.92 -0.05
N ASP A 89 1.15 -3.28 -0.54
CA ASP A 89 0.66 -2.86 -1.86
C ASP A 89 0.55 -1.33 -1.96
N GLU A 90 -0.03 -0.67 -0.96
CA GLU A 90 -0.14 0.80 -0.94
C GLU A 90 1.23 1.50 -0.94
N LEU A 91 2.26 0.91 -0.31
CA LEU A 91 3.61 1.47 -0.32
C LEU A 91 4.25 1.46 -1.71
N LEU A 92 3.86 0.52 -2.59
CA LEU A 92 4.33 0.52 -3.98
C LEU A 92 3.87 1.77 -4.74
N ALA A 93 2.80 2.45 -4.29
CA ALA A 93 2.37 3.71 -4.89
C ALA A 93 3.50 4.74 -4.88
N VAL A 94 4.25 4.81 -3.76
CA VAL A 94 5.37 5.74 -3.62
C VAL A 94 6.49 5.41 -4.59
N LEU A 95 6.76 4.12 -4.81
CA LEU A 95 7.74 3.67 -5.79
C LEU A 95 7.31 4.06 -7.20
N PHE A 96 6.06 3.80 -7.59
CA PHE A 96 5.56 4.10 -8.92
C PHE A 96 5.48 5.60 -9.19
N GLU A 97 5.07 6.41 -8.20
CA GLU A 97 5.13 7.87 -8.25
C GLU A 97 6.57 8.37 -8.48
N SER A 98 7.55 7.74 -7.83
CA SER A 98 8.97 8.13 -7.91
C SER A 98 9.64 7.70 -9.21
N LEU A 99 9.24 6.56 -9.78
CA LEU A 99 9.75 6.06 -11.06
C LEU A 99 9.10 6.76 -12.26
N GLY A 100 7.85 7.18 -12.12
CA GLY A 100 7.04 7.70 -13.21
C GLY A 100 6.83 6.69 -14.34
N THR A 101 6.26 7.14 -15.45
CA THR A 101 5.97 6.30 -16.62
C THR A 101 7.20 5.92 -17.43
N THR A 102 8.33 6.58 -17.20
CA THR A 102 9.61 6.29 -17.87
C THR A 102 10.37 5.17 -17.17
N GLY A 103 10.35 5.13 -15.83
CA GLY A 103 11.00 4.10 -15.03
C GLY A 103 10.18 2.82 -14.84
N MET A 104 8.91 2.84 -15.24
CA MET A 104 7.98 1.71 -15.13
C MET A 104 7.18 1.57 -16.42
N PRO A 105 7.51 0.61 -17.30
CA PRO A 105 6.74 0.40 -18.53
C PRO A 105 5.31 -0.06 -18.24
N LYS A 106 4.34 0.37 -19.07
CA LYS A 106 2.93 -0.02 -18.96
C LYS A 106 2.76 -1.54 -18.86
N ASP A 107 3.40 -2.28 -19.76
CA ASP A 107 3.21 -3.73 -19.87
C ASP A 107 3.74 -4.46 -18.63
N THR A 108 4.87 -3.99 -18.07
CA THR A 108 5.42 -4.51 -16.81
C THR A 108 4.46 -4.28 -15.66
N LEU A 109 3.94 -3.06 -15.53
CA LEU A 109 3.01 -2.70 -14.46
C LEU A 109 1.65 -3.43 -14.62
N MET A 110 1.17 -3.59 -15.86
CA MET A 110 -0.05 -4.33 -16.17
C MET A 110 0.11 -5.82 -15.85
N ALA A 111 1.21 -6.44 -16.27
CA ALA A 111 1.50 -7.83 -15.93
C ALA A 111 1.53 -8.03 -14.41
N PHE A 112 2.26 -7.18 -13.70
CA PHE A 112 2.30 -7.22 -12.23
C PHE A 112 0.91 -7.05 -11.61
N ALA A 113 0.14 -6.04 -12.04
CA ALA A 113 -1.20 -5.76 -11.52
C ALA A 113 -2.13 -6.97 -11.67
N MET A 114 -2.13 -7.60 -12.85
CA MET A 114 -3.02 -8.71 -13.16
C MET A 114 -2.59 -10.02 -12.48
N THR A 115 -1.29 -10.27 -12.32
CA THR A 115 -0.79 -11.48 -11.65
C THR A 115 -0.88 -11.42 -10.13
N SER A 116 -0.52 -10.28 -9.54
CA SER A 116 -0.49 -10.11 -8.07
C SER A 116 -1.83 -9.67 -7.48
N GLY A 117 -2.74 -9.14 -8.30
CA GLY A 117 -3.95 -8.48 -7.82
C GLY A 117 -3.69 -7.12 -7.16
N SER A 118 -2.55 -6.48 -7.44
CA SER A 118 -2.15 -5.17 -6.89
C SER A 118 -3.15 -4.07 -7.27
N LEU A 119 -3.96 -3.64 -6.31
CA LEU A 119 -4.94 -2.56 -6.50
C LEU A 119 -4.23 -1.20 -6.62
N CYS A 120 -3.07 -1.05 -5.99
CA CYS A 120 -2.19 0.09 -6.19
C CYS A 120 -1.73 0.20 -7.65
N ALA A 121 -1.15 -0.86 -8.20
CA ALA A 121 -0.69 -0.86 -9.59
C ALA A 121 -1.84 -0.56 -10.57
N MET A 122 -3.03 -1.12 -10.33
CA MET A 122 -4.22 -0.82 -11.13
C MET A 122 -4.62 0.66 -11.06
N ARG A 123 -4.61 1.28 -9.87
CA ARG A 123 -4.86 2.73 -9.71
C ARG A 123 -3.82 3.57 -10.45
N THR A 124 -2.54 3.21 -10.33
CA THR A 124 -1.45 3.89 -11.04
C THR A 124 -1.62 3.79 -12.56
N LEU A 125 -1.98 2.61 -13.08
CA LEU A 125 -2.27 2.39 -14.50
C LEU A 125 -3.40 3.32 -14.98
N MET A 126 -4.52 3.38 -14.25
CA MET A 126 -5.64 4.24 -14.63
C MET A 126 -5.31 5.74 -14.56
N GLN A 127 -4.42 6.14 -13.65
CA GLN A 127 -4.11 7.55 -13.43
C GLN A 127 -3.09 8.10 -14.44
N PHE A 128 -2.07 7.32 -14.79
CA PHE A 128 -0.89 7.85 -15.48
C PHE A 128 -0.62 7.25 -16.86
N TYR A 129 -1.25 6.13 -17.22
CA TYR A 129 -0.96 5.43 -18.48
C TYR A 129 -2.12 5.51 -19.47
N PRO A 130 -1.83 5.55 -20.78
CA PRO A 130 -2.85 5.39 -21.80
C PRO A 130 -3.39 3.96 -21.80
N LEU A 131 -4.67 3.81 -21.46
CA LEU A 131 -5.40 2.55 -21.47
C LEU A 131 -6.42 2.53 -22.61
N SER A 132 -6.59 1.37 -23.25
CA SER A 132 -7.72 1.10 -24.12
C SER A 132 -9.03 1.09 -23.32
N SER A 133 -10.16 1.24 -24.02
CA SER A 133 -11.48 1.18 -23.38
C SER A 133 -11.72 -0.15 -22.65
N ALA A 134 -11.19 -1.26 -23.17
CA ALA A 134 -11.35 -2.57 -22.57
C ALA A 134 -10.51 -2.72 -21.29
N GLU A 135 -9.24 -2.32 -21.32
CA GLU A 135 -8.37 -2.32 -20.14
C GLU A 135 -8.97 -1.45 -19.04
N LYS A 136 -9.42 -0.23 -19.38
CA LYS A 136 -10.03 0.68 -18.41
C LYS A 136 -11.28 0.08 -17.76
N ALA A 137 -12.19 -0.50 -18.54
CA ALA A 137 -13.40 -1.12 -18.02
C ALA A 137 -13.09 -2.32 -17.09
N LEU A 138 -12.07 -3.11 -17.43
CA LEU A 138 -11.62 -4.23 -16.60
C LEU A 138 -11.06 -3.74 -15.25
N LEU A 139 -10.13 -2.78 -15.28
CA LEU A 139 -9.51 -2.25 -14.06
C LEU A 139 -10.53 -1.54 -13.17
N GLU A 140 -11.44 -0.74 -13.75
CA GLU A 140 -12.52 -0.08 -13.01
C GLU A 140 -13.42 -1.09 -12.30
N ARG A 141 -13.74 -2.21 -12.95
CA ARG A 141 -14.55 -3.27 -12.35
C ARG A 141 -13.84 -3.90 -11.16
N ILE A 142 -12.58 -4.30 -11.31
CA ILE A 142 -11.81 -4.94 -10.23
C ILE A 142 -11.65 -3.97 -9.05
N LEU A 143 -11.31 -2.71 -9.32
CA LEU A 143 -11.16 -1.68 -8.28
C LEU A 143 -12.48 -1.40 -7.56
N ARG A 144 -13.62 -1.46 -8.25
CA ARG A 144 -14.94 -1.31 -7.63
C ARG A 144 -15.30 -2.49 -6.76
N GLU A 145 -15.04 -3.71 -7.21
CA GLU A 145 -15.31 -4.94 -6.46
C GLU A 145 -14.45 -5.05 -5.19
N ASN A 146 -13.23 -4.49 -5.25
CA ASN A 146 -12.27 -4.50 -4.14
C ASN A 146 -12.16 -3.16 -3.40
N ALA A 147 -13.02 -2.18 -3.73
CA ALA A 147 -13.10 -0.95 -2.98
C ALA A 147 -13.42 -1.32 -1.52
N PRO A 148 -12.73 -0.71 -0.54
CA PRO A 148 -13.03 -0.98 0.86
C PRO A 148 -14.52 -0.69 1.05
N GLN A 149 -15.29 -1.73 1.38
CA GLN A 149 -16.62 -1.55 1.94
C GLN A 149 -16.38 -0.72 3.19
N VAL A 150 -16.57 0.59 3.08
CA VAL A 150 -16.81 1.42 4.24
C VAL A 150 -18.00 0.73 4.88
N SER A 151 -17.76 -0.04 5.94
CA SER A 151 -18.81 -0.44 6.85
C SER A 151 -19.45 0.88 7.25
N ALA A 152 -20.52 1.24 6.56
CA ALA A 152 -21.52 2.12 7.09
C ALA A 152 -21.88 1.45 8.41
N ALA A 153 -21.40 2.03 9.51
CA ALA A 153 -21.96 1.75 10.81
C ALA A 153 -23.47 1.92 10.62
N SER A 154 -24.23 0.83 10.72
CA SER A 154 -25.68 0.88 10.67
C SER A 154 -26.12 1.94 11.69
N PRO A 155 -26.79 3.03 11.26
CA PRO A 155 -27.45 3.88 12.21
C PRO A 155 -28.67 3.11 12.71
N ASN A 156 -28.78 2.99 14.03
CA ASN A 156 -29.94 2.52 14.79
C ASN A 156 -30.08 1.00 14.96
N GLN A 157 -29.52 0.48 16.05
CA GLN A 157 -30.25 -0.50 16.86
C GLN A 157 -30.87 0.23 18.06
N PRO A 158 -32.17 0.04 18.35
CA PRO A 158 -32.80 0.67 19.51
C PRO A 158 -32.23 0.05 20.80
N LEU A 159 -31.89 0.91 21.76
CA LEU A 159 -31.69 0.53 23.15
C LEU A 159 -33.06 0.07 23.69
N PHE A 160 -33.14 -1.18 24.14
CA PHE A 160 -34.13 -1.61 25.11
C PHE A 160 -33.72 -1.10 26.50
#